data_AF-A0A5U4F8M5-F1
#
_entry.id   AF-A0A5U4F8M5-F1
#
_cell.length_a   1.000
_cell.length_b   1.000
_cell.length_c   1.000
_cell.angle_alpha   90.00
_cell.angle_beta   90.00
_cell.angle_gamma   90.00
#
_symmetry.space_group_name_H-M   'P 1'
#
loop_
_entity.id
_entity.type
_entity.pdbx_description
1 polymer ?
#
loop_
_entity_poly.entity_id
_entity_poly.type
_entity_poly.pdbx_seq_one_letter_code
_entity_poly.pdbx_strand_id
1 'polypeptide(L)'
;RKRKLKNHFTEEQIIALREKIMGSLAGHQRTWYDALRELEDEKERRHRMILKSRQIGATWYFAQEALLRALRNDVKRDYQRNQIFLSASRRQALQFKQIIQKVAHEVDVELKGGDKIILSNGAELHFLGTSAATAQSYTGNLYFDEFFWVSNFASLRKVAGAMATLKGLTCTYFSTPSSETHEAYPFWTGDRWNGRKAKGQRQMFDVSWKTLKSGLLCPDKIWRQIVTLKDVVEQGWEHTDFEEIQDENSEDEFRNLYMCEFVRDGESAFSLNSLIGCGVDGYDDWPDWKPFAPRPVGNRPVWVGYDANGSTGNGDSGALCVVVPPAVSGGKFRTIETRQVQGLEFEEQAR
;
A
#
# COMPACT_ATOMS: atom_id res chain seq x y z
N ARG A 1 26.91 33.88 -7.19
CA ARG A 1 25.55 33.27 -7.08
C ARG A 1 25.60 32.19 -5.99
N LYS A 2 24.82 32.29 -4.91
CA LYS A 2 24.70 31.19 -3.91
C LYS A 2 24.16 29.95 -4.62
N ARG A 3 24.79 28.78 -4.43
CA ARG A 3 24.36 27.51 -5.03
C ARG A 3 23.01 27.12 -4.41
N LYS A 4 21.95 27.03 -5.22
CA LYS A 4 20.63 26.58 -4.75
C LYS A 4 20.78 25.12 -4.27
N LEU A 5 20.42 24.86 -3.01
CA LEU A 5 20.44 23.51 -2.45
C LEU A 5 19.36 22.69 -3.17
N LYS A 6 19.73 21.47 -3.59
CA LYS A 6 18.79 20.53 -4.24
C LYS A 6 17.85 19.96 -3.19
N ASN A 7 16.57 19.80 -3.53
CA ASN A 7 15.54 19.20 -2.67
C ASN A 7 15.51 19.85 -1.27
N HIS A 8 15.53 21.18 -1.24
CA HIS A 8 15.63 21.97 -0.02
C HIS A 8 14.30 22.66 0.28
N PHE A 9 13.90 22.60 1.55
CA PHE A 9 12.81 23.38 2.10
C PHE A 9 13.39 24.40 3.08
N THR A 10 12.94 25.66 3.01
CA THR A 10 13.18 26.65 4.06
C THR A 10 12.23 26.41 5.24
N GLU A 11 12.52 27.02 6.40
CA GLU A 11 11.65 26.88 7.58
C GLU A 11 10.22 27.40 7.29
N GLU A 12 10.11 28.51 6.57
CA GLU A 12 8.83 29.10 6.17
C GLU A 12 8.03 28.15 5.27
N GLN A 13 8.70 27.45 4.34
CA GLN A 13 8.06 26.45 3.49
C GLN A 13 7.62 25.22 4.29
N ILE A 14 8.38 24.79 5.30
CA ILE A 14 8.01 23.68 6.19
C ILE A 14 6.77 24.05 7.02
N ILE A 15 6.71 25.27 7.54
CA ILE A 15 5.56 25.79 8.29
C ILE A 15 4.32 25.84 7.39
N ALA A 16 4.42 26.49 6.22
CA ALA A 16 3.31 26.59 5.27
C ALA A 16 2.81 25.21 4.81
N LEU A 17 3.75 24.28 4.54
CA LEU A 17 3.42 22.90 4.19
C LEU A 17 2.64 22.21 5.31
N ARG A 18 3.09 22.35 6.56
CA ARG A 18 2.42 21.76 7.73
C ARG A 18 1.02 22.34 7.90
N GLU A 19 0.86 23.65 7.84
CA GLU A 19 -0.45 24.31 7.97
C GLU A 19 -1.42 23.82 6.89
N LYS A 20 -0.96 23.73 5.64
CA LYS A 20 -1.77 23.24 4.53
C LYS A 20 -2.22 21.79 4.74
N ILE A 21 -1.28 20.90 5.07
CA ILE A 21 -1.58 19.48 5.31
C ILE A 21 -2.59 19.37 6.46
N MET A 22 -2.33 20.00 7.62
CA MET A 22 -3.20 19.94 8.79
C MET A 22 -4.59 20.55 8.54
N GLY A 23 -4.68 21.60 7.74
CA GLY A 23 -5.96 22.21 7.33
C GLY A 23 -6.80 21.30 6.45
N SER A 24 -6.16 20.48 5.61
CA SER A 24 -6.81 19.62 4.62
C SER A 24 -7.22 18.22 5.11
N LEU A 25 -6.85 17.82 6.34
CA LEU A 25 -7.14 16.47 6.82
C LEU A 25 -8.63 16.24 7.11
N ALA A 26 -9.15 15.13 6.59
CA ALA A 26 -10.44 14.57 6.99
C ALA A 26 -10.38 13.97 8.41
N GLY A 27 -11.54 13.67 9.00
CA GLY A 27 -11.63 13.18 10.40
C GLY A 27 -10.75 11.96 10.68
N HIS A 28 -10.85 10.91 9.86
CA HIS A 28 -10.07 9.67 10.04
C HIS A 28 -8.57 9.89 9.87
N GLN A 29 -8.19 10.82 8.99
CA GLN A 29 -6.79 11.18 8.77
C GLN A 29 -6.20 11.94 9.97
N ARG A 30 -7.00 12.78 10.63
CA ARG A 30 -6.61 13.41 11.91
C ARG A 30 -6.40 12.35 12.99
N THR A 31 -7.31 11.36 13.09
CA THR A 31 -7.13 10.23 14.01
C THR A 31 -5.81 9.49 13.76
N TRP A 32 -5.43 9.26 12.51
CA TRP A 32 -4.14 8.64 12.20
C TRP A 32 -2.95 9.50 12.61
N TYR A 33 -3.05 10.82 12.43
CA TYR A 33 -2.02 11.78 12.81
C TYR A 33 -1.82 11.79 14.33
N ASP A 34 -2.91 11.90 15.08
CA ASP A 34 -2.90 11.94 16.54
C ASP A 34 -2.39 10.62 17.12
N ALA A 35 -2.82 9.48 16.56
CA ALA A 35 -2.31 8.18 16.95
C ALA A 35 -0.79 8.08 16.75
N LEU A 36 -0.23 8.61 15.66
CA LEU A 36 1.23 8.63 15.49
C LEU A 36 1.92 9.49 16.56
N ARG A 37 1.35 10.65 16.89
CA ARG A 37 1.92 11.55 17.91
C ARG A 37 2.03 10.87 19.26
N GLU A 38 0.96 10.19 19.69
CA GLU A 38 0.96 9.40 20.93
C GLU A 38 2.01 8.28 20.91
N LEU A 39 2.16 7.59 19.77
CA LEU A 39 3.18 6.55 19.58
C LEU A 39 4.61 7.10 19.68
N GLU A 40 4.87 8.30 19.15
CA GLU A 40 6.20 8.91 19.20
C GLU A 40 6.60 9.38 20.60
N ASP A 41 5.63 9.78 21.43
CA ASP A 41 5.86 10.22 22.80
C ASP A 41 6.10 9.02 23.76
N GLU A 42 5.54 7.85 23.43
CA GLU A 42 5.72 6.62 24.18
C GLU A 42 6.81 5.71 23.63
N LYS A 43 7.97 5.67 24.31
CA LYS A 43 9.20 4.96 23.88
C LYS A 43 9.04 3.48 23.48
N GLU A 44 7.94 2.83 23.84
CA GLU A 44 7.68 1.41 23.57
C GLU A 44 6.64 1.13 22.48
N ARG A 45 5.87 2.13 22.02
CA ARG A 45 4.78 1.94 21.07
C ARG A 45 5.21 2.41 19.68
N ARG A 46 5.65 1.49 18.82
CA ARG A 46 6.27 1.85 17.52
C ARG A 46 5.44 1.46 16.31
N HIS A 47 4.42 0.63 16.48
CA HIS A 47 3.72 0.00 15.37
C HIS A 47 2.24 0.35 15.38
N ARG A 48 1.70 0.65 14.19
CA ARG A 48 0.27 0.75 13.96
C ARG A 48 -0.14 -0.06 12.73
N MET A 49 -1.30 -0.67 12.78
CA MET A 49 -1.93 -1.40 11.69
C MET A 49 -3.33 -0.86 11.44
N ILE A 50 -3.63 -0.51 10.20
CA ILE A 50 -4.90 0.11 9.82
C ILE A 50 -5.54 -0.73 8.73
N LEU A 51 -6.68 -1.33 9.05
CA LEU A 51 -7.55 -1.89 8.05
C LEU A 51 -8.46 -0.78 7.54
N LYS A 52 -8.52 -0.55 6.24
CA LYS A 52 -9.20 0.60 5.67
C LYS A 52 -10.04 0.25 4.44
N SER A 53 -11.08 1.05 4.23
CA SER A 53 -11.89 1.06 3.02
C SER A 53 -11.09 1.51 1.79
N ARG A 54 -11.49 1.07 0.60
CA ARG A 54 -10.95 1.62 -0.67
C ARG A 54 -11.27 3.11 -0.79
N GLN A 55 -10.36 3.82 -1.47
CA GLN A 55 -10.54 5.23 -1.88
C GLN A 55 -10.77 6.28 -0.76
N ILE A 56 -10.38 6.02 0.49
CA ILE A 56 -10.49 7.02 1.59
C ILE A 56 -9.24 7.92 1.76
N GLY A 57 -8.41 8.06 0.73
CA GLY A 57 -7.22 8.94 0.76
C GLY A 57 -6.04 8.47 1.62
N ALA A 58 -5.91 7.17 1.91
CA ALA A 58 -4.83 6.63 2.76
C ALA A 58 -3.42 6.91 2.19
N THR A 59 -3.17 6.58 0.91
CA THR A 59 -1.87 6.85 0.24
C THR A 59 -1.55 8.34 0.24
N TRP A 60 -2.56 9.19 -0.01
CA TRP A 60 -2.42 10.64 0.00
C TRP A 60 -2.01 11.17 1.38
N TYR A 61 -2.67 10.68 2.43
CA TYR A 61 -2.34 11.04 3.81
C TYR A 61 -0.93 10.57 4.21
N PHE A 62 -0.62 9.28 4.05
CA PHE A 62 0.66 8.74 4.53
C PHE A 62 1.87 9.28 3.76
N ALA A 63 1.71 9.63 2.49
CA ALA A 63 2.75 10.34 1.72
C ALA A 63 3.11 11.69 2.36
N GLN A 64 2.11 12.47 2.76
CA GLN A 64 2.29 13.78 3.38
C GLN A 64 2.79 13.69 4.82
N GLU A 65 2.26 12.76 5.60
CA GLU A 65 2.74 12.47 6.94
C GLU A 65 4.24 12.11 6.90
N ALA A 66 4.64 11.22 5.98
CA ALA A 66 6.04 10.83 5.81
C ALA A 66 6.93 12.02 5.40
N LEU A 67 6.46 12.90 4.52
CA LEU A 67 7.19 14.11 4.13
C LEU A 67 7.40 15.04 5.33
N LEU A 68 6.36 15.31 6.13
CA LEU A 68 6.48 16.12 7.35
C LEU A 68 7.48 15.51 8.33
N ARG A 69 7.48 14.18 8.47
CA ARG A 69 8.45 13.45 9.32
C ARG A 69 9.87 13.54 8.79
N ALA A 70 10.07 13.50 7.47
CA ALA A 70 11.38 13.67 6.85
C ALA A 70 11.96 15.09 7.01
N LEU A 71 11.08 16.08 7.18
CA LEU A 71 11.45 17.49 7.35
C LEU A 71 11.69 17.90 8.80
N ARG A 72 11.47 17.00 9.76
CA ARG A 72 11.68 17.27 11.19
C ARG A 72 13.11 17.70 11.51
N ASN A 73 13.25 18.77 12.29
CA ASN A 73 14.54 19.21 12.84
C ASN A 73 14.80 18.61 14.25
N ASP A 74 13.76 18.18 14.95
CA ASP A 74 13.74 17.72 16.34
C ASP A 74 14.06 16.22 16.54
N VAL A 75 14.81 15.61 15.61
CA VAL A 75 15.23 14.20 15.74
C VAL A 75 16.56 14.08 16.48
N LYS A 76 16.73 12.96 17.21
CA LYS A 76 17.99 12.67 17.94
C LYS A 76 19.08 12.12 17.04
N ARG A 77 18.70 11.45 15.96
CA ARG A 77 19.59 10.80 14.99
C ARG A 77 19.05 11.00 13.59
N ASP A 78 19.94 11.25 12.62
CA ASP A 78 19.54 11.59 11.25
C ASP A 78 18.71 10.49 10.57
N TYR A 79 18.99 9.22 10.86
CA TYR A 79 18.23 8.08 10.32
C TYR A 79 16.74 8.13 10.66
N GLN A 80 16.33 8.87 11.71
CA GLN A 80 14.93 8.99 12.10
C GLN A 80 14.11 9.83 11.10
N ARG A 81 14.77 10.57 10.21
CA ARG A 81 14.11 11.31 9.12
C ARG A 81 13.84 10.44 7.89
N ASN A 82 14.49 9.29 7.76
CA ASN A 82 14.33 8.44 6.59
C ASN A 82 12.94 7.79 6.57
N GLN A 83 12.38 7.65 5.36
CA GLN A 83 11.07 7.05 5.13
C GLN A 83 11.20 5.96 4.05
N ILE A 84 10.56 4.83 4.30
CA ILE A 84 10.60 3.65 3.44
C ILE A 84 9.16 3.26 3.12
N PHE A 85 8.79 3.35 1.85
CA PHE A 85 7.50 2.93 1.33
C PHE A 85 7.65 1.55 0.70
N LEU A 86 6.95 0.56 1.23
CA LEU A 86 6.84 -0.78 0.70
C LEU A 86 5.38 -1.01 0.32
N SER A 87 5.11 -1.42 -0.92
CA SER A 87 3.76 -1.70 -1.41
C SER A 87 3.73 -3.02 -2.17
N ALA A 88 2.55 -3.46 -2.60
CA ALA A 88 2.37 -4.72 -3.35
C ALA A 88 3.02 -4.70 -4.75
N SER A 89 3.41 -3.53 -5.25
CA SER A 89 4.24 -3.36 -6.43
C SER A 89 5.07 -2.07 -6.36
N ARG A 90 6.17 -2.01 -7.10
CA ARG A 90 6.98 -0.80 -7.25
C ARG A 90 6.17 0.36 -7.84
N ARG A 91 5.25 0.05 -8.78
CA ARG A 91 4.33 1.06 -9.36
C ARG A 91 3.45 1.71 -8.31
N GLN A 92 2.90 0.93 -7.37
CA GLN A 92 2.12 1.48 -6.26
C GLN A 92 3.00 2.30 -5.30
N ALA A 93 4.21 1.83 -4.99
CA ALA A 93 5.15 2.59 -4.17
C ALA A 93 5.51 3.96 -4.80
N LEU A 94 5.62 4.04 -6.14
CA LEU A 94 5.86 5.29 -6.85
C LEU A 94 4.69 6.30 -6.75
N GLN A 95 3.48 5.88 -6.37
CA GLN A 95 2.38 6.83 -6.13
C GLN A 95 2.67 7.72 -4.92
N PHE A 96 3.30 7.19 -3.86
CA PHE A 96 3.77 8.01 -2.74
C PHE A 96 4.73 9.10 -3.22
N LYS A 97 5.65 8.74 -4.13
CA LYS A 97 6.61 9.69 -4.71
C LYS A 97 5.89 10.82 -5.44
N GLN A 98 4.91 10.51 -6.28
CA GLN A 98 4.15 11.50 -7.05
C GLN A 98 3.39 12.46 -6.12
N ILE A 99 2.72 11.92 -5.08
CA ILE A 99 2.02 12.75 -4.10
C ILE A 99 3.00 13.65 -3.34
N ILE A 100 4.14 13.13 -2.89
CA ILE A 100 5.19 13.90 -2.20
C ILE A 100 5.71 15.03 -3.09
N GLN A 101 5.94 14.76 -4.37
CA GLN A 101 6.38 15.79 -5.33
C GLN A 101 5.29 16.85 -5.54
N LYS A 102 4.02 16.46 -5.65
CA LYS A 102 2.89 17.37 -5.82
C LYS A 102 2.74 18.29 -4.61
N VAL A 103 2.71 17.75 -3.39
CA VAL A 103 2.54 18.56 -2.18
C VAL A 103 3.76 19.47 -1.91
N ALA A 104 4.98 19.02 -2.27
CA ALA A 104 6.16 19.88 -2.19
C ALA A 104 6.09 21.05 -3.18
N HIS A 105 5.56 20.83 -4.37
CA HIS A 105 5.37 21.87 -5.38
C HIS A 105 4.40 22.96 -4.92
N GLU A 106 3.43 22.61 -4.07
CA GLU A 106 2.47 23.56 -3.51
C GLU A 106 3.10 24.60 -2.55
N VAL A 107 4.35 24.40 -2.13
CA VAL A 107 5.16 25.37 -1.37
C VAL A 107 6.42 25.78 -2.13
N ASP A 108 6.37 25.73 -3.46
CA ASP A 108 7.45 26.12 -4.39
C ASP A 108 8.75 25.29 -4.28
N VAL A 109 8.63 24.03 -3.86
CA VAL A 109 9.77 23.09 -3.81
C VAL A 109 9.66 22.01 -4.88
N GLU A 110 10.59 22.03 -5.84
CA GLU A 110 10.73 20.97 -6.84
C GLU A 110 11.63 19.84 -6.30
N LEU A 111 11.03 18.67 -6.05
CA LEU A 111 11.77 17.47 -5.61
C LEU A 111 12.22 16.60 -6.79
N LYS A 112 13.52 16.30 -6.83
CA LYS A 112 14.16 15.46 -7.86
C LYS A 112 14.77 14.19 -7.27
N GLY A 113 14.62 13.09 -7.99
CA GLY A 113 15.20 11.79 -7.63
C GLY A 113 14.73 10.70 -8.58
N GLY A 114 15.60 9.73 -8.87
CA GLY A 114 15.26 8.51 -9.63
C GLY A 114 14.52 7.53 -8.73
N ASP A 115 15.23 6.54 -8.21
CA ASP A 115 14.67 5.49 -7.34
C ASP A 115 14.42 5.95 -5.89
N LYS A 116 15.08 7.03 -5.46
CA LYS A 116 14.87 7.65 -4.14
C LYS A 116 14.93 9.17 -4.22
N ILE A 117 14.33 9.84 -3.24
CA ILE A 117 14.48 11.29 -3.05
C ILE A 117 15.39 11.50 -1.84
N ILE A 118 16.43 12.32 -1.99
CA ILE A 118 17.31 12.75 -0.88
C ILE A 118 17.04 14.23 -0.64
N LEU A 119 16.56 14.57 0.55
CA LEU A 119 16.33 15.96 0.96
C LEU A 119 17.66 16.63 1.37
N SER A 120 17.71 17.96 1.31
CA SER A 120 18.93 18.72 1.66
C SER A 120 19.38 18.52 3.12
N ASN A 121 18.47 18.10 4.00
CA ASN A 121 18.74 17.80 5.41
C ASN A 121 19.25 16.36 5.64
N GLY A 122 19.51 15.61 4.57
CA GLY A 122 20.02 14.24 4.60
C GLY A 122 18.95 13.15 4.68
N ALA A 123 17.67 13.49 4.80
CA ALA A 123 16.59 12.49 4.84
C ALA A 123 16.45 11.78 3.50
N GLU A 124 16.33 10.46 3.53
CA GLU A 124 16.09 9.63 2.35
C GLU A 124 14.66 9.08 2.31
N LEU A 125 14.01 9.18 1.14
CA LEU A 125 12.69 8.61 0.85
C LEU A 125 12.87 7.49 -0.17
N HIS A 126 12.62 6.24 0.25
CA HIS A 126 12.77 5.03 -0.57
C HIS A 126 11.42 4.46 -1.00
N PHE A 127 11.28 4.06 -2.26
CA PHE A 127 10.04 3.51 -2.82
C PHE A 127 10.31 2.10 -3.36
N LEU A 128 9.81 1.08 -2.66
CA LEU A 128 10.17 -0.33 -2.85
C LEU A 128 8.95 -1.18 -3.23
N GLY A 129 9.17 -2.12 -4.16
CA GLY A 129 8.22 -3.19 -4.47
C GLY A 129 8.42 -4.43 -3.59
N THR A 130 7.85 -5.57 -4.01
CA THR A 130 7.81 -6.83 -3.24
C THR A 130 9.08 -7.68 -3.34
N SER A 131 10.17 -7.16 -3.90
CA SER A 131 11.44 -7.87 -3.96
C SER A 131 12.18 -7.82 -2.62
N ALA A 132 12.20 -8.95 -1.90
CA ALA A 132 12.91 -9.10 -0.63
C ALA A 132 14.41 -8.80 -0.74
N ALA A 133 15.01 -8.95 -1.93
CA ALA A 133 16.41 -8.61 -2.18
C ALA A 133 16.66 -7.09 -2.14
N THR A 134 15.68 -6.29 -2.57
CA THR A 134 15.80 -4.82 -2.55
C THR A 134 15.51 -4.24 -1.16
N ALA A 135 14.85 -4.98 -0.27
CA ALA A 135 14.33 -4.48 1.00
C ALA A 135 15.26 -4.68 2.23
N GLN A 136 16.53 -5.08 2.08
CA GLN A 136 17.36 -5.50 3.23
C GLN A 136 18.30 -4.44 3.82
N SER A 137 18.58 -3.33 3.14
CA SER A 137 19.70 -2.44 3.51
C SER A 137 19.31 -1.07 4.03
N TYR A 138 18.03 -0.70 4.01
CA TYR A 138 17.60 0.65 4.38
C TYR A 138 17.31 0.76 5.87
N THR A 139 17.47 1.98 6.41
CA THR A 139 17.11 2.31 7.78
C THR A 139 16.20 3.53 7.77
N GLY A 140 15.00 3.39 8.32
CA GLY A 140 14.00 4.45 8.33
C GLY A 140 12.64 4.01 8.85
N ASN A 141 11.70 4.93 8.88
CA ASN A 141 10.32 4.65 9.23
C ASN A 141 9.65 3.89 8.08
N LEU A 142 8.97 2.80 8.41
CA LEU A 142 8.34 1.93 7.43
C LEU A 142 6.86 2.27 7.25
N TYR A 143 6.45 2.42 5.99
CA TYR A 143 5.07 2.43 5.53
C TYR A 143 4.86 1.21 4.65
N PHE A 144 4.04 0.26 5.12
CA PHE A 144 3.73 -0.97 4.40
C PHE A 144 2.28 -0.94 3.92
N ASP A 145 2.13 -0.52 2.67
CA ASP A 145 0.87 -0.36 1.94
C ASP A 145 0.36 -1.69 1.37
N GLU A 146 -0.96 -1.84 1.33
CA GLU A 146 -1.71 -3.01 0.88
C GLU A 146 -1.13 -4.36 1.36
N PHE A 147 -0.70 -4.44 2.62
CA PHE A 147 0.02 -5.62 3.15
C PHE A 147 -0.83 -6.92 3.17
N PHE A 148 -2.15 -6.85 3.02
CA PHE A 148 -3.03 -8.02 2.82
C PHE A 148 -3.10 -8.51 1.36
N TRP A 149 -2.45 -7.82 0.43
CA TRP A 149 -2.39 -8.14 -0.99
C TRP A 149 -0.98 -8.51 -1.47
N VAL A 150 -0.09 -8.81 -0.54
CA VAL A 150 1.33 -9.06 -0.79
C VAL A 150 1.65 -10.55 -0.66
N SER A 151 2.30 -11.13 -1.68
CA SER A 151 2.79 -12.51 -1.61
C SER A 151 3.94 -12.63 -0.63
N ASN A 152 4.09 -13.80 -0.01
CA ASN A 152 5.18 -14.10 0.93
C ASN A 152 5.30 -13.05 2.05
N PHE A 153 4.16 -12.53 2.54
CA PHE A 153 4.10 -11.49 3.57
C PHE A 153 4.99 -11.81 4.76
N ALA A 154 5.03 -13.06 5.22
CA ALA A 154 5.86 -13.44 6.37
C ALA A 154 7.36 -13.17 6.16
N SER A 155 7.87 -13.40 4.95
CA SER A 155 9.26 -13.13 4.57
C SER A 155 9.50 -11.63 4.40
N LEU A 156 8.64 -10.96 3.64
CA LEU A 156 8.78 -9.52 3.39
C LEU A 156 8.67 -8.71 4.66
N ARG A 157 7.73 -9.03 5.54
CA ARG A 157 7.57 -8.36 6.84
C ARG A 157 8.77 -8.62 7.77
N LYS A 158 9.44 -9.78 7.68
CA LYS A 158 10.67 -10.04 8.45
C LYS A 158 11.78 -9.10 8.00
N VAL A 159 11.96 -8.95 6.69
CA VAL A 159 12.96 -8.06 6.09
C VAL A 159 12.60 -6.58 6.35
N ALA A 160 11.36 -6.18 6.08
CA ALA A 160 10.89 -4.83 6.26
C ALA A 160 10.90 -4.38 7.72
N GLY A 161 10.50 -5.25 8.63
CA GLY A 161 10.61 -5.00 10.07
C GLY A 161 12.05 -4.78 10.53
N ALA A 162 13.04 -5.40 9.87
CA ALA A 162 14.46 -5.19 10.18
C ALA A 162 14.92 -3.75 9.87
N MET A 163 14.38 -3.13 8.82
CA MET A 163 14.70 -1.75 8.41
C MET A 163 14.29 -0.69 9.45
N ALA A 164 13.30 -1.00 10.29
CA ALA A 164 12.77 -0.10 11.32
C ALA A 164 13.11 -0.58 12.76
N THR A 165 14.21 -1.32 12.93
CA THR A 165 14.60 -1.87 14.25
C THR A 165 15.16 -0.82 15.21
N LEU A 166 15.85 0.21 14.72
CA LEU A 166 16.47 1.22 15.56
C LEU A 166 15.44 2.01 16.39
N LYS A 167 15.88 2.51 17.54
CA LYS A 167 15.03 3.29 18.45
C LYS A 167 14.55 4.56 17.76
N GLY A 168 13.26 4.85 17.95
CA GLY A 168 12.59 6.03 17.39
C GLY A 168 12.13 5.88 15.94
N LEU A 169 12.23 4.68 15.35
CA LEU A 169 11.60 4.34 14.07
C LEU A 169 10.24 3.68 14.30
N THR A 170 9.30 3.97 13.41
CA THR A 170 7.93 3.41 13.44
C THR A 170 7.66 2.49 12.26
N CYS A 171 6.67 1.62 12.42
CA CYS A 171 6.10 0.82 11.32
C CYS A 171 4.59 1.10 11.21
N THR A 172 4.16 1.57 10.06
CA THR A 172 2.75 1.82 9.73
C THR A 172 2.33 0.82 8.67
N TYR A 173 1.45 -0.12 9.01
CA TYR A 173 0.86 -1.06 8.07
C TYR A 173 -0.55 -0.59 7.74
N PHE A 174 -0.94 -0.54 6.48
CA PHE A 174 -2.30 -0.19 6.11
C PHE A 174 -2.72 -0.93 4.84
N SER A 175 -3.98 -1.36 4.79
CA SER A 175 -4.46 -2.20 3.69
C SER A 175 -5.97 -2.27 3.68
N THR A 176 -6.54 -2.53 2.51
CA THR A 176 -7.86 -3.16 2.44
C THR A 176 -7.75 -4.62 2.90
N PRO A 177 -8.79 -5.22 3.51
CA PRO A 177 -8.76 -6.65 3.82
C PRO A 177 -8.71 -7.47 2.54
N SER A 178 -8.25 -8.70 2.68
CA SER A 178 -8.32 -9.69 1.61
C SER A 178 -9.09 -10.92 2.10
N SER A 179 -8.42 -12.00 2.46
CA SER A 179 -9.02 -13.23 2.98
C SER A 179 -8.42 -13.65 4.33
N GLU A 180 -9.20 -14.38 5.13
CA GLU A 180 -8.73 -15.03 6.36
C GLU A 180 -7.60 -16.04 6.10
N THR A 181 -7.52 -16.57 4.88
CA THR A 181 -6.44 -17.49 4.48
C THR A 181 -5.10 -16.77 4.26
N HIS A 182 -5.08 -15.44 4.15
CA HIS A 182 -3.87 -14.69 3.86
C HIS A 182 -2.84 -14.78 5.00
N GLU A 183 -1.54 -14.87 4.67
CA GLU A 183 -0.46 -14.99 5.68
C GLU A 183 -0.40 -13.85 6.71
N ALA A 184 -0.95 -12.69 6.35
CA ALA A 184 -1.04 -11.53 7.24
C ALA A 184 -2.19 -11.62 8.24
N TYR A 185 -3.19 -12.49 8.04
CA TYR A 185 -4.36 -12.58 8.91
C TYR A 185 -3.98 -12.99 10.35
N PRO A 186 -3.16 -14.03 10.60
CA PRO A 186 -2.68 -14.34 11.95
C PRO A 186 -1.85 -13.23 12.61
N PHE A 187 -1.28 -12.31 11.81
CA PHE A 187 -0.61 -11.15 12.37
C PHE A 187 -1.59 -10.07 12.82
N TRP A 188 -2.64 -9.84 12.04
CA TRP A 188 -3.72 -8.92 12.39
C TRP A 188 -4.49 -9.39 13.63
N THR A 189 -4.90 -10.66 13.69
CA THR A 189 -5.67 -11.25 14.80
C THR A 189 -4.86 -11.48 16.07
N GLY A 190 -3.53 -11.29 16.03
CA GLY A 190 -2.64 -11.57 17.16
C GLY A 190 -2.34 -13.07 17.37
N ASP A 191 -2.90 -13.96 16.56
CA ASP A 191 -2.64 -15.41 16.64
C ASP A 191 -1.16 -15.75 16.48
N ARG A 192 -0.45 -15.04 15.61
CA ARG A 192 1.00 -15.19 15.44
C ARG A 192 1.77 -14.83 16.72
N TRP A 193 1.30 -13.84 17.48
CA TRP A 193 1.92 -13.43 18.73
C TRP A 193 1.58 -14.40 19.87
N ASN A 194 0.34 -14.88 19.92
CA ASN A 194 -0.12 -15.91 20.85
C ASN A 194 0.49 -17.29 20.58
N GLY A 195 0.79 -17.62 19.33
CA GLY A 195 1.33 -18.92 18.92
C GLY A 195 2.71 -19.22 19.53
N ARG A 196 3.43 -18.20 20.00
CA ARG A 196 4.71 -18.33 20.70
C ARG A 196 4.57 -18.54 22.21
N LYS A 197 3.34 -18.56 22.73
CA LYS A 197 3.04 -18.58 24.17
C LYS A 197 2.33 -19.86 24.57
N ALA A 198 2.56 -20.27 25.82
CA ALA A 198 1.78 -21.32 26.46
C ALA A 198 0.30 -20.93 26.49
N LYS A 199 -0.60 -21.92 26.45
CA LYS A 199 -2.07 -21.71 26.33
C LYS A 199 -2.62 -20.72 27.37
N GLY A 200 -2.16 -20.79 28.63
CA GLY A 200 -2.59 -19.90 29.72
C GLY A 200 -1.99 -18.49 29.69
N GLN A 201 -1.03 -18.19 28.81
CA GLN A 201 -0.41 -16.86 28.66
C GLN A 201 -0.88 -16.13 27.39
N ARG A 202 -1.71 -16.79 26.58
CA ARG A 202 -2.33 -16.18 25.40
C ARG A 202 -3.29 -15.08 25.84
N GLN A 203 -3.32 -13.98 25.10
CA GLN A 203 -4.23 -12.87 25.35
C GLN A 203 -5.33 -12.88 24.29
N MET A 204 -6.52 -12.43 24.65
CA MET A 204 -7.59 -12.24 23.69
C MET A 204 -7.33 -10.98 22.86
N PHE A 205 -7.58 -11.08 21.55
CA PHE A 205 -7.60 -9.94 20.63
C PHE A 205 -9.02 -9.81 20.11
N ASP A 206 -9.72 -8.76 20.53
CA ASP A 206 -10.98 -8.39 19.89
C ASP A 206 -10.66 -7.49 18.70
N VAL A 207 -10.68 -8.09 17.51
CA VAL A 207 -10.43 -7.41 16.23
C VAL A 207 -11.72 -7.03 15.51
N SER A 208 -12.84 -6.98 16.21
CA SER A 208 -14.10 -6.51 15.63
C SER A 208 -14.05 -5.02 15.31
N TRP A 209 -14.79 -4.60 14.28
CA TRP A 209 -14.96 -3.19 13.94
C TRP A 209 -15.44 -2.35 15.13
N LYS A 210 -16.39 -2.86 15.93
CA LYS A 210 -16.90 -2.15 17.11
C LYS A 210 -15.81 -1.75 18.09
N THR A 211 -14.84 -2.63 18.29
CA THR A 211 -13.72 -2.42 19.23
C THR A 211 -12.59 -1.59 18.59
N LEU A 212 -12.36 -1.73 17.28
CA LEU A 212 -11.23 -1.11 16.61
C LEU A 212 -11.55 0.18 15.84
N LYS A 213 -12.81 0.59 15.66
CA LYS A 213 -13.15 1.77 14.83
C LYS A 213 -12.51 3.08 15.28
N SER A 214 -12.31 3.24 16.59
CA SER A 214 -11.66 4.43 17.19
C SER A 214 -10.15 4.25 17.40
N GLY A 215 -9.58 3.10 17.02
CA GLY A 215 -8.20 2.77 17.32
C GLY A 215 -8.00 2.20 18.72
N LEU A 216 -7.20 1.14 18.84
CA LEU A 216 -6.90 0.51 20.12
C LEU A 216 -5.47 -0.02 20.17
N LEU A 217 -4.76 0.24 21.27
CA LEU A 217 -3.51 -0.45 21.54
C LEU A 217 -3.78 -1.88 22.05
N CYS A 218 -3.42 -2.87 21.24
CA CYS A 218 -3.65 -4.26 21.58
C CYS A 218 -2.50 -4.85 22.43
N PRO A 219 -2.68 -6.07 22.99
CA PRO A 219 -1.70 -6.70 23.89
C PRO A 219 -0.28 -6.88 23.33
N ASP A 220 -0.12 -6.94 22.01
CA ASP A 220 1.18 -7.03 21.34
C ASP A 220 1.86 -5.67 21.12
N LYS A 221 1.33 -4.60 21.73
CA LYS A 221 1.80 -3.21 21.63
C LYS A 221 1.70 -2.61 20.21
N ILE A 222 0.77 -3.12 19.41
CA ILE A 222 0.43 -2.56 18.10
C ILE A 222 -0.90 -1.85 18.21
N TRP A 223 -0.93 -0.58 17.82
CA TRP A 223 -2.18 0.16 17.69
C TRP A 223 -2.92 -0.30 16.44
N ARG A 224 -4.18 -0.70 16.57
CA ARG A 224 -5.00 -1.22 15.46
C ARG A 224 -6.23 -0.36 15.27
N GLN A 225 -6.60 -0.11 14.01
CA GLN A 225 -7.86 0.54 13.66
C GLN A 225 -8.52 -0.13 12.45
N ILE A 226 -9.85 -0.14 12.42
CA ILE A 226 -10.65 -0.43 11.22
C ILE A 226 -11.38 0.86 10.81
N VAL A 227 -11.29 1.25 9.53
CA VAL A 227 -11.92 2.45 9.00
C VAL A 227 -12.75 2.10 7.77
N THR A 228 -14.06 2.03 7.90
CA THR A 228 -15.00 1.73 6.82
C THR A 228 -15.37 2.97 6.01
N LEU A 229 -15.98 2.80 4.83
CA LEU A 229 -16.54 3.90 4.06
C LEU A 229 -17.60 4.65 4.88
N LYS A 230 -18.44 3.90 5.60
CA LYS A 230 -19.44 4.48 6.49
C LYS A 230 -18.80 5.36 7.56
N ASP A 231 -17.74 4.89 8.21
CA ASP A 231 -17.04 5.67 9.23
C ASP A 231 -16.51 7.00 8.69
N VAL A 232 -15.94 7.01 7.48
CA VAL A 232 -15.37 8.26 6.93
C VAL A 232 -16.45 9.23 6.49
N VAL A 233 -17.56 8.75 5.93
CA VAL A 233 -18.71 9.61 5.56
C VAL A 233 -19.32 10.23 6.82
N GLU A 234 -19.50 9.44 7.88
CA GLU A 234 -19.95 9.95 9.19
C GLU A 234 -18.97 10.96 9.82
N GLN A 235 -17.71 10.94 9.40
CA GLN A 235 -16.66 11.88 9.83
C GLN A 235 -16.47 13.08 8.89
N GLY A 236 -17.41 13.31 7.96
CA GLY A 236 -17.41 14.46 7.07
C GLY A 236 -16.58 14.29 5.80
N TRP A 237 -16.39 13.06 5.33
CA TRP A 237 -15.81 12.80 4.02
C TRP A 237 -16.83 13.11 2.91
N GLU A 238 -16.56 14.14 2.11
CA GLU A 238 -17.47 14.63 1.06
C GLU A 238 -17.12 14.14 -0.35
N HIS A 239 -16.07 13.33 -0.51
CA HIS A 239 -15.56 12.92 -1.82
C HIS A 239 -16.13 11.59 -2.33
N THR A 240 -17.03 10.96 -1.58
CA THR A 240 -17.59 9.66 -1.92
C THR A 240 -19.02 9.57 -1.43
N ASP A 241 -19.94 9.23 -2.33
CA ASP A 241 -21.33 8.94 -2.01
C ASP A 241 -21.44 7.47 -1.53
N PHE A 242 -22.04 7.26 -0.37
CA PHE A 242 -22.10 5.93 0.24
C PHE A 242 -23.09 5.03 -0.49
N GLU A 243 -24.27 5.58 -0.78
CA GLU A 243 -25.37 4.89 -1.44
C GLU A 243 -25.02 4.50 -2.88
N GLU A 244 -24.37 5.39 -3.63
CA GLU A 244 -23.88 5.10 -4.99
C GLU A 244 -22.89 3.93 -4.99
N ILE A 245 -21.87 3.98 -4.12
CA ILE A 245 -20.89 2.89 -4.02
C ILE A 245 -21.54 1.59 -3.55
N GLN A 246 -22.57 1.66 -2.71
CA GLN A 246 -23.30 0.47 -2.29
C GLN A 246 -24.10 -0.16 -3.43
N ASP A 247 -24.70 0.65 -4.31
CA ASP A 247 -25.50 0.17 -5.45
C ASP A 247 -24.63 -0.40 -6.60
N GLU A 248 -23.45 0.19 -6.83
CA GLU A 248 -22.52 -0.24 -7.88
C GLU A 248 -21.82 -1.59 -7.62
N ASN A 249 -21.85 -2.09 -6.37
CA ASN A 249 -21.08 -3.26 -5.96
C ASN A 249 -22.01 -4.38 -5.49
N SER A 250 -21.60 -5.63 -5.69
CA SER A 250 -22.26 -6.76 -5.03
C SER A 250 -22.13 -6.64 -3.50
N GLU A 251 -23.03 -7.27 -2.74
CA GLU A 251 -23.00 -7.21 -1.27
C GLU A 251 -21.65 -7.67 -0.69
N ASP A 252 -21.07 -8.73 -1.25
CA ASP A 252 -19.79 -9.30 -0.81
C ASP A 252 -18.61 -8.39 -1.15
N GLU A 253 -18.58 -7.81 -2.35
CA GLU A 253 -17.57 -6.81 -2.73
C GLU A 253 -17.68 -5.57 -1.85
N PHE A 254 -18.90 -5.10 -1.60
CA PHE A 254 -19.13 -3.93 -0.78
C PHE A 254 -18.64 -4.15 0.65
N ARG A 255 -18.99 -5.30 1.24
CA ARG A 255 -18.54 -5.68 2.58
C ARG A 255 -17.03 -5.78 2.68
N ASN A 256 -16.39 -6.43 1.71
CA ASN A 256 -14.95 -6.61 1.72
C ASN A 256 -14.21 -5.27 1.52
N LEU A 257 -14.55 -4.55 0.46
CA LEU A 257 -13.77 -3.41 -0.02
C LEU A 257 -14.06 -2.12 0.75
N TYR A 258 -15.30 -1.94 1.21
CA TYR A 258 -15.76 -0.69 1.82
C TYR A 258 -16.13 -0.84 3.30
N MET A 259 -16.61 -2.02 3.74
CA MET A 259 -16.90 -2.29 5.15
C MET A 259 -15.78 -3.05 5.88
N CYS A 260 -14.65 -3.29 5.21
CA CYS A 260 -13.45 -3.90 5.77
C CYS A 260 -13.63 -5.32 6.33
N GLU A 261 -14.53 -6.11 5.75
CA GLU A 261 -14.74 -7.51 6.13
C GLU A 261 -13.80 -8.46 5.39
N PHE A 262 -13.27 -9.48 6.05
CA PHE A 262 -12.43 -10.49 5.38
C PHE A 262 -13.30 -11.53 4.66
N VAL A 263 -12.88 -11.94 3.46
CA VAL A 263 -13.46 -13.09 2.77
C VAL A 263 -13.12 -14.37 3.54
N ARG A 264 -14.14 -15.17 3.85
CA ARG A 264 -14.00 -16.39 4.66
C ARG A 264 -13.36 -17.51 3.86
N ASP A 265 -12.73 -18.45 4.57
CA ASP A 265 -12.20 -19.66 3.95
C ASP A 265 -13.34 -20.54 3.39
N GLY A 266 -13.14 -21.11 2.20
CA GLY A 266 -14.10 -21.99 1.52
C GLY A 266 -15.05 -21.33 0.50
N GLU A 267 -15.00 -20.01 0.31
CA GLU A 267 -15.85 -19.28 -0.65
C GLU A 267 -15.23 -19.16 -2.06
N SER A 268 -13.98 -19.61 -2.27
CA SER A 268 -13.23 -19.44 -3.53
C SER A 268 -12.64 -20.74 -4.07
N ALA A 269 -12.58 -20.87 -5.41
CA ALA A 269 -12.02 -22.05 -6.10
C ALA A 269 -10.49 -22.18 -5.95
N PHE A 270 -9.79 -21.06 -5.73
CA PHE A 270 -8.36 -21.02 -5.46
C PHE A 270 -8.12 -20.23 -4.18
N SER A 271 -7.17 -20.68 -3.34
CA SER A 271 -6.75 -19.87 -2.19
C SER A 271 -6.11 -18.57 -2.67
N LEU A 272 -6.38 -17.48 -1.96
CA LEU A 272 -5.80 -16.17 -2.28
C LEU A 272 -4.26 -16.21 -2.27
N ASN A 273 -3.64 -16.94 -1.33
CA ASN A 273 -2.18 -17.07 -1.26
C ASN A 273 -1.61 -17.71 -2.53
N SER A 274 -2.30 -18.69 -3.12
CA SER A 274 -1.87 -19.30 -4.39
C SER A 274 -1.91 -18.28 -5.53
N LEU A 275 -2.96 -17.45 -5.59
CA LEU A 275 -3.11 -16.43 -6.63
C LEU A 275 -2.09 -15.29 -6.47
N ILE A 276 -1.96 -14.73 -5.27
CA ILE A 276 -0.98 -13.66 -5.00
C ILE A 276 0.45 -14.19 -5.19
N GLY A 277 0.72 -15.45 -4.86
CA GLY A 277 2.01 -16.12 -5.11
C GLY A 277 2.39 -16.21 -6.60
N CYS A 278 1.43 -16.12 -7.51
CA CYS A 278 1.66 -15.99 -8.94
C CYS A 278 1.98 -14.54 -9.38
N GLY A 279 1.67 -13.54 -8.53
CA GLY A 279 2.00 -12.14 -8.74
C GLY A 279 3.50 -11.88 -8.63
N VAL A 280 4.00 -11.00 -9.49
CA VAL A 280 5.43 -10.70 -9.65
C VAL A 280 5.61 -9.26 -10.12
N ASP A 281 6.69 -8.58 -9.68
CA ASP A 281 6.99 -7.24 -10.16
C ASP A 281 7.86 -7.34 -11.43
N GLY A 282 7.22 -7.25 -12.60
CA GLY A 282 7.92 -7.38 -13.86
C GLY A 282 9.09 -6.38 -14.04
N TYR A 283 9.07 -5.22 -13.39
CA TYR A 283 10.19 -4.26 -13.49
C TYR A 283 11.46 -4.76 -12.80
N ASP A 284 11.32 -5.42 -11.66
CA ASP A 284 12.45 -5.88 -10.85
C ASP A 284 12.82 -7.33 -11.21
N ASP A 285 11.84 -8.19 -11.50
CA ASP A 285 12.02 -9.63 -11.65
C ASP A 285 12.21 -10.09 -13.10
N TRP A 286 11.78 -9.31 -14.09
CA TRP A 286 11.86 -9.68 -15.52
C TRP A 286 12.78 -8.73 -16.30
N PRO A 287 14.13 -8.91 -16.24
CA PRO A 287 15.07 -8.01 -16.91
C PRO A 287 14.99 -8.04 -18.45
N ASP A 288 14.35 -9.07 -19.01
CA ASP A 288 14.09 -9.20 -20.45
C ASP A 288 12.79 -8.50 -20.90
N TRP A 289 12.00 -7.98 -19.97
CA TRP A 289 10.75 -7.27 -20.26
C TRP A 289 10.96 -5.75 -20.24
N LYS A 290 10.70 -5.12 -21.39
CA LYS A 290 10.83 -3.67 -21.61
C LYS A 290 9.48 -3.13 -22.08
N PRO A 291 8.54 -2.79 -21.18
CA PRO A 291 7.15 -2.48 -21.53
C PRO A 291 6.97 -1.36 -22.56
N PHE A 292 7.90 -0.41 -22.61
CA PHE A 292 7.86 0.75 -23.52
C PHE A 292 8.62 0.53 -24.85
N ALA A 293 9.25 -0.62 -25.05
CA ALA A 293 9.91 -0.93 -26.31
C ALA A 293 8.87 -1.38 -27.36
N PRO A 294 9.10 -1.15 -28.67
CA PRO A 294 8.22 -1.65 -29.73
C PRO A 294 8.01 -3.17 -29.69
N ARG A 295 8.98 -3.89 -29.14
CA ARG A 295 8.91 -5.32 -28.85
C ARG A 295 9.24 -5.56 -27.38
N PRO A 296 8.25 -5.61 -26.47
CA PRO A 296 8.50 -5.66 -25.04
C PRO A 296 9.32 -6.84 -24.55
N VAL A 297 9.33 -7.96 -25.28
CA VAL A 297 10.13 -9.15 -24.98
C VAL A 297 11.02 -9.57 -26.16
N GLY A 298 11.40 -8.60 -27.00
CA GLY A 298 12.22 -8.84 -28.18
C GLY A 298 11.54 -9.77 -29.20
N ASN A 299 12.26 -10.80 -29.65
CA ASN A 299 11.77 -11.77 -30.64
C ASN A 299 11.17 -13.04 -30.00
N ARG A 300 10.93 -13.04 -28.68
CA ARG A 300 10.31 -14.20 -28.03
C ARG A 300 8.87 -14.39 -28.52
N PRO A 301 8.44 -15.63 -28.80
CA PRO A 301 7.05 -15.89 -29.09
C PRO A 301 6.19 -15.57 -27.87
N VAL A 302 4.97 -15.12 -28.14
CA VAL A 302 3.93 -14.89 -27.13
C VAL A 302 2.67 -15.61 -27.55
N TRP A 303 1.87 -16.00 -26.57
CA TRP A 303 0.53 -16.53 -26.75
C TRP A 303 -0.45 -15.42 -26.44
N VAL A 304 -1.45 -15.26 -27.31
CA VAL A 304 -2.50 -14.26 -27.13
C VAL A 304 -3.78 -15.01 -26.84
N GLY A 305 -4.35 -14.77 -25.66
CA GLY A 305 -5.67 -15.23 -25.28
C GLY A 305 -6.64 -14.06 -25.43
N TYR A 306 -7.81 -14.32 -26.01
CA TYR A 306 -8.89 -13.36 -26.08
C TYR A 306 -10.18 -14.07 -25.70
N ASP A 307 -10.84 -13.53 -24.69
CA ASP A 307 -12.16 -13.94 -24.22
C ASP A 307 -13.17 -12.87 -24.64
N ALA A 308 -14.15 -13.25 -25.44
CA ALA A 308 -15.07 -12.31 -26.09
C ALA A 308 -16.21 -11.90 -25.14
N ASN A 309 -16.70 -10.66 -25.27
CA ASN A 309 -17.97 -10.26 -24.64
C ASN A 309 -19.15 -10.99 -25.30
N GLY A 310 -20.22 -11.21 -24.54
CA GLY A 310 -21.55 -11.51 -25.07
C GLY A 310 -22.09 -10.39 -25.97
N SER A 311 -22.91 -10.79 -26.95
CA SER A 311 -23.35 -10.01 -28.11
C SER A 311 -24.44 -8.95 -27.84
N THR A 312 -24.54 -8.41 -26.63
CA THR A 312 -25.66 -7.54 -26.23
C THR A 312 -25.23 -6.13 -25.78
N GLY A 313 -23.95 -5.78 -25.87
CA GLY A 313 -23.39 -4.50 -25.39
C GLY A 313 -23.49 -4.25 -23.87
N ASN A 314 -24.35 -5.01 -23.17
CA ASN A 314 -24.63 -4.95 -21.74
C ASN A 314 -24.05 -6.15 -20.96
N GLY A 315 -23.22 -6.99 -21.61
CA GLY A 315 -22.55 -8.15 -21.01
C GLY A 315 -21.13 -7.85 -20.50
N ASP A 316 -20.51 -8.87 -19.87
CA ASP A 316 -19.15 -8.82 -19.30
C ASP A 316 -18.08 -8.34 -20.30
N SER A 317 -17.11 -7.56 -19.84
CA SER A 317 -16.08 -6.99 -20.73
C SER A 317 -15.26 -8.09 -21.43
N GLY A 318 -14.99 -7.92 -22.74
CA GLY A 318 -14.04 -8.77 -23.43
C GLY A 318 -12.65 -8.60 -22.82
N ALA A 319 -11.86 -9.67 -22.73
CA ALA A 319 -10.56 -9.66 -22.08
C ALA A 319 -9.46 -10.21 -23.00
N LEU A 320 -8.45 -9.39 -23.26
CA LEU A 320 -7.22 -9.80 -23.95
C LEU A 320 -6.11 -10.03 -22.93
N CYS A 321 -5.38 -11.13 -23.06
CA CYS A 321 -4.14 -11.37 -22.34
C CYS A 321 -3.01 -11.77 -23.28
N VAL A 322 -1.81 -11.25 -23.01
CA VAL A 322 -0.58 -11.67 -23.71
C VAL A 322 0.32 -12.39 -22.72
N VAL A 323 0.62 -13.64 -23.02
CA VAL A 323 1.38 -14.55 -22.16
C VAL A 323 2.67 -14.96 -22.85
N VAL A 324 3.79 -14.79 -22.17
CA VAL A 324 5.09 -15.33 -22.61
C VAL A 324 5.20 -16.76 -22.09
N PRO A 325 5.23 -17.79 -22.95
CA PRO A 325 5.45 -19.15 -22.52
C PRO A 325 6.89 -19.37 -22.00
N PRO A 326 7.09 -20.36 -21.13
CA PRO A 326 8.42 -20.70 -20.65
C PRO A 326 9.28 -21.25 -21.79
N ALA A 327 10.59 -21.00 -21.73
CA ALA A 327 11.54 -21.53 -22.70
C ALA A 327 11.87 -23.02 -22.48
N VAL A 328 11.49 -23.57 -21.32
CA VAL A 328 11.75 -24.95 -20.91
C VAL A 328 10.48 -25.58 -20.32
N SER A 329 10.35 -26.90 -20.43
CA SER A 329 9.24 -27.63 -19.81
C SER A 329 9.22 -27.43 -18.29
N GLY A 330 8.02 -27.28 -17.71
CA GLY A 330 7.83 -27.01 -16.28
C GLY A 330 8.17 -25.57 -15.85
N GLY A 331 8.55 -24.67 -16.77
CA GLY A 331 8.80 -23.27 -16.46
C GLY A 331 7.52 -22.45 -16.23
N LYS A 332 7.70 -21.21 -15.77
CA LYS A 332 6.59 -20.29 -15.48
C LYS A 332 6.08 -19.57 -16.73
N PHE A 333 4.77 -19.47 -16.86
CA PHE A 333 4.10 -18.56 -17.80
C PHE A 333 4.10 -17.14 -17.23
N ARG A 334 4.30 -16.14 -18.09
CA ARG A 334 4.35 -14.73 -17.68
C ARG A 334 3.32 -13.91 -18.45
N THR A 335 2.27 -13.45 -17.79
CA THR A 335 1.33 -12.49 -18.38
C THR A 335 1.97 -11.10 -18.38
N ILE A 336 2.19 -10.53 -19.57
CA ILE A 336 2.91 -9.27 -19.74
C ILE A 336 2.02 -8.09 -20.16
N GLU A 337 0.79 -8.38 -20.60
CA GLU A 337 -0.21 -7.39 -20.97
C GLU A 337 -1.60 -7.98 -20.67
N THR A 338 -2.48 -7.16 -20.11
CA THR A 338 -3.92 -7.45 -19.99
C THR A 338 -4.70 -6.22 -20.44
N ARG A 339 -5.78 -6.42 -21.20
CA ARG A 339 -6.70 -5.35 -21.59
C ARG A 339 -8.13 -5.82 -21.45
N GLN A 340 -8.96 -4.97 -20.86
CA GLN A 340 -10.41 -5.12 -20.92
C GLN A 340 -10.94 -4.24 -22.05
N VAL A 341 -11.85 -4.79 -22.84
CA VAL A 341 -12.50 -4.12 -23.96
C VAL A 341 -13.99 -4.03 -23.63
N GLN A 342 -14.45 -2.81 -23.36
CA GLN A 342 -15.83 -2.51 -22.97
C GLN A 342 -16.52 -1.69 -24.05
N GLY A 343 -17.82 -1.90 -24.23
CA GLY A 343 -18.68 -1.03 -25.05
C GLY A 343 -18.54 -1.18 -26.56
N LEU A 344 -17.87 -2.22 -27.05
CA LEU A 344 -17.79 -2.55 -28.48
C LEU A 344 -18.31 -3.97 -28.71
N GLU A 345 -19.10 -4.16 -29.77
CA GLU A 345 -19.50 -5.49 -30.23
C GLU A 345 -18.28 -6.28 -30.72
N PHE A 346 -18.28 -7.61 -30.58
CA PHE A 346 -17.12 -8.48 -30.87
C PHE A 346 -16.48 -8.20 -32.24
N GLU A 347 -17.28 -7.95 -33.27
CA GLU A 347 -16.81 -7.64 -34.62
C GLU A 347 -16.06 -6.30 -34.72
N GLU A 348 -16.43 -5.32 -33.89
CA GLU A 348 -15.76 -4.02 -33.82
C GLU A 348 -14.45 -4.10 -33.01
N GLN A 349 -14.36 -5.01 -32.04
CA GLN A 349 -13.13 -5.24 -31.27
C GLN A 349 -11.98 -5.82 -32.13
N ALA A 350 -12.30 -6.42 -33.29
CA ALA A 350 -11.33 -7.01 -34.21
C ALA A 350 -10.74 -6.02 -35.23
N ARG A 351 -11.26 -4.78 -35.30
CA ARG A 351 -10.77 -3.70 -36.17
C ARG A 351 -9.73 -2.85 -35.45
#